data_AF-A0A1E5H1C3-F1
#
_entry.id   AF-A0A1E5H1C3-F1
#
_cell.length_a   1.000
_cell.length_b   1.000
_cell.length_c   1.000
_cell.angle_alpha   90.00
_cell.angle_beta   90.00
_cell.angle_gamma   90.00
#
_symmetry.space_group_name_H-M   'P 1'
#
loop_
_entity.id
_entity.type
_entity.pdbx_description
1 polymer ?
#
loop_
_entity_poly.entity_id
_entity_poly.type
_entity_poly.pdbx_seq_one_letter_code
_entity_poly.pdbx_strand_id
1 'polypeptide(L)'
;MENNQVISSRAIQNDKYEPTGNQDVRYPQIVIRTNRTPERTDMNDVIKKADTAADQYPFEDKENRAKAVTQELTKEFGSGRFGHTWIIIFNSNKKGDATTYGYHEKYGFVKNGTAGDRNDNPERKFHVERVLPLDENMTTEKLEKEIIPALNEQSAEVGKIMGIPIENPSNGAYTPINNCAWFAGNVWNSATNNGLLFTQNFDGVTHGNYWGMPFLSMVKEIADPGMVAESLAAF
;
A
#
# COMPACT_ATOMS: atom_id res chain seq x y z
N MET A 1 20.33 -31.31 17.16
CA MET A 1 19.45 -31.67 16.04
C MET A 1 18.32 -30.67 16.01
N GLU A 2 18.19 -30.00 14.87
CA GLU A 2 17.53 -28.73 14.67
C GLU A 2 16.03 -28.76 14.92
N ASN A 3 15.54 -27.74 15.63
CA ASN A 3 14.12 -27.42 15.68
C ASN A 3 13.72 -26.80 14.33
N ASN A 4 13.05 -27.60 13.50
CA ASN A 4 12.28 -27.12 12.36
C ASN A 4 11.13 -26.24 12.87
N GLN A 5 11.33 -24.93 12.94
CA GLN A 5 10.22 -23.99 12.97
C GLN A 5 9.61 -23.92 11.58
N VAL A 6 8.45 -24.57 11.44
CA VAL A 6 7.52 -24.33 10.35
C VAL A 6 7.13 -22.86 10.40
N ILE A 7 7.67 -22.05 9.48
CA ILE A 7 7.15 -20.71 9.20
C ILE A 7 5.77 -20.92 8.56
N SER A 8 4.75 -21.02 9.40
CA SER A 8 3.36 -21.05 8.98
C SER A 8 3.06 -19.71 8.29
N SER A 9 2.93 -19.73 6.96
CA SER A 9 2.30 -18.68 6.18
C SER A 9 0.81 -18.63 6.53
N ARG A 10 0.47 -18.10 7.71
CA ARG A 10 -0.91 -17.79 8.04
C ARG A 10 -1.41 -16.76 7.02
N ALA A 11 -2.39 -17.15 6.23
CA ALA A 11 -3.15 -16.23 5.41
C ALA A 11 -3.81 -15.19 6.33
N ILE A 12 -3.84 -13.94 5.88
CA ILE A 12 -4.55 -12.86 6.57
C ILE A 12 -6.05 -13.21 6.58
N GLN A 13 -6.68 -13.25 7.75
CA GLN A 13 -8.06 -13.77 7.93
C GLN A 13 -9.12 -12.65 8.02
N ASN A 14 -9.59 -12.11 6.90
CA ASN A 14 -10.59 -11.03 6.90
C ASN A 14 -11.97 -11.49 7.43
N ASP A 15 -12.58 -10.74 8.37
CA ASP A 15 -13.79 -11.15 9.09
C ASP A 15 -15.03 -10.25 8.86
N LYS A 16 -14.86 -9.01 8.37
CA LYS A 16 -15.97 -8.05 8.14
C LYS A 16 -16.36 -7.91 6.67
N TYR A 17 -17.62 -7.53 6.43
CA TYR A 17 -18.24 -7.47 5.09
C TYR A 17 -19.33 -6.40 5.02
N GLU A 18 -19.17 -5.41 4.13
CA GLU A 18 -20.10 -4.28 3.96
C GLU A 18 -20.14 -3.81 2.49
N PRO A 19 -20.99 -4.42 1.64
CA PRO A 19 -20.91 -4.27 0.18
C PRO A 19 -21.60 -3.02 -0.38
N THR A 20 -22.28 -2.24 0.45
CA THR A 20 -22.99 -1.00 0.07
C THR A 20 -22.55 0.21 0.87
N GLY A 21 -21.56 0.05 1.75
CA GLY A 21 -21.14 1.05 2.73
C GLY A 21 -22.15 1.26 3.86
N ASN A 22 -21.88 2.27 4.69
CA ASN A 22 -22.56 2.47 5.96
C ASN A 22 -23.87 3.24 5.73
N GLN A 23 -24.98 2.77 6.30
CA GLN A 23 -26.30 3.40 6.15
C GLN A 23 -26.48 4.64 7.03
N ASP A 24 -25.70 4.75 8.11
CA ASP A 24 -25.72 5.86 9.05
C ASP A 24 -24.86 7.05 8.59
N VAL A 25 -24.14 6.90 7.47
CA VAL A 25 -23.30 7.94 6.86
C VAL A 25 -23.91 8.41 5.53
N ARG A 26 -23.91 9.73 5.30
CA ARG A 26 -24.46 10.34 4.08
C ARG A 26 -23.65 9.93 2.84
N TYR A 27 -24.36 9.57 1.76
CA TYR A 27 -23.78 9.33 0.43
C TYR A 27 -23.65 10.63 -0.40
N PRO A 28 -22.66 10.72 -1.32
CA PRO A 28 -21.58 9.76 -1.54
C PRO A 28 -20.66 9.70 -0.34
N GLN A 29 -20.09 8.53 -0.09
CA GLN A 29 -19.17 8.31 1.03
C GLN A 29 -17.86 7.71 0.54
N ILE A 30 -16.78 8.15 1.18
CA ILE A 30 -15.45 7.57 1.02
C ILE A 30 -15.19 6.59 2.14
N VAL A 31 -14.67 5.43 1.75
CA VAL A 31 -14.30 4.34 2.64
C VAL A 31 -12.86 3.99 2.39
N ILE A 32 -12.06 3.94 3.45
CA ILE A 32 -10.76 3.29 3.44
C ILE A 32 -10.88 1.96 4.15
N ARG A 33 -10.40 0.90 3.50
CA ARG A 33 -10.38 -0.46 4.04
C ARG A 33 -8.98 -0.98 4.10
N THR A 34 -8.71 -1.78 5.11
CA THR A 34 -7.55 -2.65 5.14
C THR A 34 -7.94 -4.05 5.57
N ASN A 35 -7.27 -5.03 4.99
CA ASN A 35 -7.40 -6.40 5.43
C ASN A 35 -6.45 -6.75 6.58
N ARG A 36 -5.72 -5.79 7.16
CA ARG A 36 -4.86 -6.01 8.32
C ARG A 36 -5.59 -5.80 9.64
N THR A 37 -5.16 -6.54 10.65
CA THR A 37 -5.41 -6.19 12.05
C THR A 37 -4.58 -4.94 12.43
N PRO A 38 -4.91 -4.24 13.53
CA PRO A 38 -4.13 -3.14 14.13
C PRO A 38 -2.72 -3.52 14.62
N GLU A 39 -1.97 -4.27 13.82
CA GLU A 39 -0.62 -4.73 14.09
C GLU A 39 0.28 -4.30 12.93
N ARG A 40 1.25 -3.43 13.26
CA ARG A 40 2.27 -2.95 12.34
C ARG A 40 3.11 -4.11 11.82
N THR A 41 3.63 -3.94 10.62
CA THR A 41 4.66 -4.83 10.08
C THR A 41 5.94 -4.67 10.88
N ASP A 42 6.55 -5.78 11.32
CA ASP A 42 7.86 -5.76 11.97
C ASP A 42 8.94 -5.41 10.94
N MET A 43 9.34 -4.14 10.92
CA MET A 43 10.34 -3.63 10.00
C MET A 43 11.72 -4.26 10.23
N ASN A 44 12.04 -4.77 11.42
CA ASN A 44 13.32 -5.43 11.66
C ASN A 44 13.44 -6.74 10.87
N ASP A 45 12.36 -7.52 10.78
CA ASP A 45 12.35 -8.74 9.96
C ASP A 45 12.51 -8.41 8.48
N VAL A 46 11.81 -7.38 8.00
CA VAL A 46 11.93 -6.90 6.60
C VAL A 46 13.35 -6.43 6.29
N ILE A 47 13.94 -5.61 7.18
CA ILE A 47 15.32 -5.11 7.06
C ILE A 47 16.31 -6.27 7.03
N LYS A 48 16.16 -7.25 7.91
CA LYS A 48 17.05 -8.43 7.95
C LYS A 48 17.02 -9.23 6.64
N LYS A 49 15.85 -9.38 6.01
CA LYS A 49 15.73 -10.03 4.70
C LYS A 49 16.43 -9.22 3.60
N ALA A 50 16.26 -7.89 3.61
CA ALA A 50 16.96 -7.01 2.69
C ALA A 50 18.48 -7.04 2.88
N ASP A 51 18.97 -7.01 4.12
CA ASP A 51 20.39 -7.17 4.45
C ASP A 51 20.93 -8.51 3.91
N THR A 52 20.19 -9.59 4.14
CA THR A 52 20.54 -10.94 3.63
C THR A 52 20.61 -10.97 2.11
N ALA A 53 19.70 -10.28 1.41
CA ALA A 53 19.72 -10.17 -0.05
C ALA A 53 20.93 -9.36 -0.54
N ALA A 54 21.26 -8.25 0.15
CA ALA A 54 22.44 -7.44 -0.16
C ALA A 54 23.75 -8.24 0.02
N ASP A 55 23.82 -9.09 1.05
CA ASP A 55 25.03 -9.85 1.40
C ASP A 55 25.36 -11.01 0.46
N GLN A 56 24.50 -11.28 -0.51
CA GLN A 56 24.81 -12.18 -1.64
C GLN A 56 25.86 -11.58 -2.58
N TYR A 57 26.15 -10.29 -2.49
CA TYR A 57 27.06 -9.56 -3.36
C TYR A 57 28.12 -8.78 -2.56
N PRO A 58 29.35 -8.61 -3.09
CA PRO A 58 30.38 -7.78 -2.44
C PRO A 58 29.90 -6.36 -2.17
N PHE A 59 30.39 -5.72 -1.10
CA PHE A 59 29.93 -4.38 -0.68
C PHE A 59 30.10 -3.31 -1.76
N GLU A 60 31.12 -3.45 -2.60
CA GLU A 60 31.47 -2.57 -3.72
C GLU A 60 30.54 -2.75 -4.93
N ASP A 61 29.86 -3.90 -5.05
CA ASP A 61 28.91 -4.20 -6.12
C ASP A 61 27.53 -3.61 -5.81
N LYS A 62 27.47 -2.26 -5.78
CA LYS A 62 26.27 -1.51 -5.42
C LYS A 62 25.08 -1.83 -6.31
N GLU A 63 25.32 -2.07 -7.60
CA GLU A 63 24.26 -2.32 -8.56
C GLU A 63 23.54 -3.65 -8.28
N ASN A 64 24.29 -4.75 -8.08
CA ASN A 64 23.65 -6.03 -7.82
C ASN A 64 23.07 -6.11 -6.40
N ARG A 65 23.69 -5.46 -5.40
CA ARG A 65 23.07 -5.29 -4.07
C ARG A 65 21.72 -4.60 -4.17
N ALA A 66 21.63 -3.50 -4.91
CA ALA A 66 20.38 -2.76 -5.07
C ALA A 66 19.30 -3.60 -5.78
N LYS A 67 19.67 -4.34 -6.83
CA LYS A 67 18.73 -5.23 -7.53
C LYS A 67 18.19 -6.33 -6.61
N ALA A 68 19.06 -6.99 -5.85
CA ALA A 68 18.66 -8.06 -4.93
C ALA A 68 17.75 -7.54 -3.81
N VAL A 69 18.10 -6.39 -3.23
CA VAL A 69 17.29 -5.74 -2.20
C VAL A 69 15.93 -5.30 -2.76
N THR A 70 15.90 -4.64 -3.91
CA THR A 70 14.64 -4.24 -4.56
C THR A 70 13.75 -5.45 -4.83
N GLN A 71 14.31 -6.57 -5.29
CA GLN A 71 13.54 -7.80 -5.52
C GLN A 71 12.95 -8.37 -4.23
N GLU A 72 13.75 -8.49 -3.18
CA GLU A 72 13.28 -9.05 -1.90
C GLU A 72 12.23 -8.14 -1.24
N LEU A 73 12.46 -6.83 -1.22
CA LEU A 73 11.48 -5.88 -0.71
C LEU A 73 10.19 -5.90 -1.54
N THR A 74 10.28 -5.88 -2.88
CA THR A 74 9.08 -5.93 -3.73
C THR A 74 8.25 -7.18 -3.45
N LYS A 75 8.90 -8.32 -3.24
CA LYS A 75 8.24 -9.58 -2.87
C LYS A 75 7.59 -9.50 -1.49
N GLU A 76 8.27 -8.95 -0.49
CA GLU A 76 7.71 -8.82 0.86
C GLU A 76 6.49 -7.89 0.88
N PHE A 77 6.63 -6.67 0.33
CA PHE A 77 5.57 -5.66 0.30
C PHE A 77 4.42 -6.03 -0.66
N GLY A 78 4.73 -6.65 -1.81
CA GLY A 78 3.72 -7.13 -2.77
C GLY A 78 3.03 -8.42 -2.32
N SER A 79 3.53 -9.10 -1.29
CA SER A 79 2.91 -10.33 -0.81
C SER A 79 1.55 -10.06 -0.17
N GLY A 80 0.62 -11.01 -0.36
CA GLY A 80 -0.65 -10.99 0.36
C GLY A 80 -0.51 -11.09 1.89
N ARG A 81 0.69 -11.31 2.44
CA ARG A 81 0.98 -11.34 3.89
C ARG A 81 1.24 -9.95 4.47
N PHE A 82 1.82 -9.04 3.67
CA PHE A 82 1.97 -7.65 4.08
C PHE A 82 0.62 -6.98 4.31
N GLY A 83 -0.37 -7.40 3.51
CA GLY A 83 -1.73 -6.89 3.58
C GLY A 83 -1.99 -5.86 2.49
N HIS A 84 -3.22 -5.36 2.47
CA HIS A 84 -3.70 -4.48 1.44
C HIS A 84 -4.61 -3.42 2.01
N THR A 85 -4.43 -2.21 1.54
CA THR A 85 -5.29 -1.07 1.84
C THR A 85 -5.83 -0.49 0.53
N TRP A 86 -7.13 -0.21 0.48
CA TRP A 86 -7.79 0.31 -0.72
C TRP A 86 -8.91 1.31 -0.38
N ILE A 87 -9.32 2.08 -1.38
CA ILE A 87 -10.38 3.08 -1.27
C ILE A 87 -11.63 2.61 -2.01
N ILE A 88 -12.79 2.88 -1.45
CA ILE A 88 -14.09 2.72 -2.10
C ILE A 88 -14.85 4.03 -1.97
N ILE A 89 -15.41 4.51 -3.08
CA ILE A 89 -16.42 5.56 -3.09
C ILE A 89 -17.77 4.88 -3.34
N PHE A 90 -18.63 4.83 -2.33
CA PHE A 90 -20.02 4.42 -2.53
C PHE A 90 -20.84 5.63 -2.93
N ASN A 91 -21.44 5.61 -4.13
CA ASN A 91 -22.24 6.75 -4.61
C ASN A 91 -23.68 6.69 -4.07
N SER A 92 -24.17 5.49 -3.76
CA SER A 92 -25.45 5.26 -3.09
C SER A 92 -25.44 3.95 -2.30
N ASN A 93 -26.52 3.69 -1.56
CA ASN A 93 -26.73 2.44 -0.83
C ASN A 93 -27.09 1.24 -1.74
N LYS A 94 -26.99 1.39 -3.06
CA LYS A 94 -27.31 0.34 -4.03
C LYS A 94 -26.09 -0.53 -4.29
N LYS A 95 -26.31 -1.85 -4.30
CA LYS A 95 -25.28 -2.81 -4.65
C LYS A 95 -24.69 -2.51 -6.04
N GLY A 96 -23.36 -2.44 -6.12
CA GLY A 96 -22.63 -2.18 -7.35
C GLY A 96 -22.50 -0.70 -7.71
N ASP A 97 -23.15 0.22 -6.98
CA ASP A 97 -22.99 1.66 -7.19
C ASP A 97 -21.81 2.21 -6.39
N ALA A 98 -20.62 1.76 -6.77
CA ALA A 98 -19.38 2.14 -6.14
C ALA A 98 -18.23 2.20 -7.15
N THR A 99 -17.27 3.06 -6.87
CA THR A 99 -15.97 3.10 -7.55
C THR A 99 -14.89 2.67 -6.59
N THR A 100 -13.98 1.80 -7.01
CA THR A 100 -12.89 1.33 -6.14
C THR A 100 -11.53 1.68 -6.70
N TYR A 101 -10.60 2.00 -5.81
CA TYR A 101 -9.24 2.38 -6.13
C TYR A 101 -8.25 1.53 -5.32
N GLY A 102 -7.46 0.75 -6.04
CA GLY A 102 -6.41 -0.09 -5.52
C GLY A 102 -5.04 0.29 -6.07
N TYR A 103 -4.00 -0.17 -5.39
CA TYR A 103 -2.62 -0.04 -5.85
C TYR A 103 -1.90 -1.37 -5.65
N HIS A 104 -1.37 -1.97 -6.71
CA HIS A 104 -0.91 -3.36 -6.69
C HIS A 104 0.46 -3.55 -7.30
N GLU A 105 1.20 -4.51 -6.76
CA GLU A 105 2.40 -5.03 -7.41
C GLU A 105 2.07 -5.40 -8.87
N LYS A 106 2.98 -5.05 -9.78
CA LYS A 106 2.90 -5.22 -11.25
C LYS A 106 1.94 -4.29 -11.98
N TYR A 107 0.83 -3.88 -11.36
CA TYR A 107 -0.21 -3.10 -12.04
C TYR A 107 -0.16 -1.61 -11.74
N GLY A 108 0.41 -1.21 -10.59
CA GLY A 108 0.25 0.13 -10.06
C GLY A 108 -1.22 0.38 -9.72
N PHE A 109 -1.75 1.52 -10.15
CA PHE A 109 -3.15 1.91 -9.96
C PHE A 109 -4.12 0.95 -10.67
N VAL A 110 -5.14 0.50 -9.95
CA VAL A 110 -6.22 -0.33 -10.46
C VAL A 110 -7.56 0.26 -10.03
N LYS A 111 -8.40 0.60 -11.01
CA LYS A 111 -9.78 1.04 -10.80
C LYS A 111 -10.74 -0.13 -10.91
N ASN A 112 -11.74 -0.20 -10.02
CA ASN A 112 -12.84 -1.17 -10.07
C ASN A 112 -12.39 -2.64 -10.10
N GLY A 113 -11.18 -2.94 -9.61
CA GLY A 113 -10.61 -4.30 -9.64
C GLY A 113 -10.47 -4.90 -11.04
N THR A 114 -10.36 -4.08 -12.10
CA THR A 114 -10.42 -4.58 -13.48
C THR A 114 -9.12 -5.22 -14.00
N ALA A 115 -8.04 -5.19 -13.21
CA ALA A 115 -6.78 -5.82 -13.57
C ALA A 115 -6.72 -7.27 -13.05
N GLY A 116 -6.72 -8.25 -13.95
CA GLY A 116 -6.36 -9.64 -13.67
C GLY A 116 -7.07 -10.29 -12.46
N ASP A 117 -6.27 -10.73 -11.48
CA ASP A 117 -6.68 -11.41 -10.25
C ASP A 117 -7.00 -10.45 -9.08
N ARG A 118 -7.10 -9.14 -9.34
CA ARG A 118 -7.34 -8.14 -8.29
C ARG A 118 -8.82 -8.05 -7.95
N ASN A 119 -9.13 -7.98 -6.65
CA ASN A 119 -10.48 -8.06 -6.14
C ASN A 119 -10.84 -6.95 -5.17
N ASP A 120 -10.33 -5.73 -5.37
CA ASP A 120 -10.64 -4.54 -4.55
C ASP A 120 -12.06 -4.03 -4.80
N ASN A 121 -13.05 -4.92 -4.86
CA ASN A 121 -14.45 -4.60 -5.01
C ASN A 121 -15.10 -4.38 -3.63
N PRO A 122 -16.32 -3.81 -3.58
CA PRO A 122 -17.05 -3.63 -2.33
C PRO A 122 -17.34 -4.91 -1.55
N GLU A 123 -17.36 -6.07 -2.22
CA GLU A 123 -17.60 -7.37 -1.60
C GLU A 123 -16.32 -7.97 -0.97
N ARG A 124 -15.16 -7.34 -1.16
CA ARG A 124 -13.92 -7.79 -0.53
C ARG A 124 -14.04 -7.63 0.98
N LYS A 125 -13.89 -8.75 1.71
CA LYS A 125 -13.82 -8.75 3.17
C LYS A 125 -12.63 -7.94 3.66
N PHE A 126 -12.77 -7.31 4.81
CA PHE A 126 -11.75 -6.47 5.45
C PHE A 126 -11.71 -6.76 6.96
N HIS A 127 -10.76 -6.17 7.67
CA HIS A 127 -10.66 -6.23 9.14
C HIS A 127 -11.05 -4.91 9.78
N VAL A 128 -10.56 -3.81 9.22
CA VAL A 128 -10.85 -2.46 9.68
C VAL A 128 -11.25 -1.61 8.49
N GLU A 129 -12.27 -0.79 8.69
CA GLU A 129 -12.64 0.24 7.74
C GLU A 129 -12.95 1.53 8.48
N ARG A 130 -12.91 2.62 7.73
CA ARG A 130 -13.49 3.89 8.18
C ARG A 130 -14.25 4.52 7.04
N VAL A 131 -15.39 5.07 7.40
CA VAL A 131 -16.39 5.60 6.49
C VAL A 131 -16.62 7.05 6.84
N LEU A 132 -16.54 7.94 5.87
CA LEU A 132 -16.86 9.36 6.00
C LEU A 132 -17.73 9.81 4.82
N PRO A 133 -18.62 10.81 5.02
CA PRO A 133 -19.25 11.45 3.88
C PRO A 133 -18.15 12.07 3.01
N LEU A 134 -18.27 11.93 1.70
CA LEU A 134 -17.35 12.58 0.77
C LEU A 134 -17.58 14.10 0.86
N ASP A 135 -16.48 14.87 0.92
CA ASP A 135 -16.54 16.32 0.93
C ASP A 135 -17.29 16.83 -0.32
N GLU A 136 -18.11 17.87 -0.17
CA GLU A 136 -18.95 18.38 -1.26
C GLU A 136 -18.13 18.95 -2.43
N ASN A 137 -16.87 19.34 -2.18
CA ASN A 137 -15.92 19.79 -3.19
C ASN A 137 -15.04 18.66 -3.74
N MET A 138 -15.26 17.43 -3.30
CA MET A 138 -14.54 16.25 -3.76
C MET A 138 -15.45 15.35 -4.59
N THR A 139 -14.97 14.97 -5.77
CA THR A 139 -15.67 14.05 -6.68
C THR A 139 -14.73 12.93 -7.12
N THR A 140 -15.30 11.83 -7.59
CA THR A 140 -14.53 10.76 -8.25
C THR A 140 -13.73 11.31 -9.43
N GLU A 141 -14.30 12.21 -10.20
CA GLU A 141 -13.62 12.88 -11.32
C GLU A 141 -12.39 13.68 -10.86
N LYS A 142 -12.48 14.42 -9.76
CA LYS A 142 -11.35 15.17 -9.20
C LYS A 142 -10.24 14.22 -8.72
N LEU A 143 -10.62 13.14 -8.04
CA LEU A 143 -9.66 12.10 -7.63
C LEU A 143 -8.93 11.52 -8.86
N GLU A 144 -9.67 11.20 -9.91
CA GLU A 144 -9.15 10.54 -11.11
C GLU A 144 -8.36 11.46 -12.06
N LYS A 145 -8.64 12.77 -12.07
CA LYS A 145 -7.99 13.72 -12.97
C LYS A 145 -6.86 14.52 -12.33
N GLU A 146 -6.85 14.67 -11.01
CA GLU A 146 -5.88 15.52 -10.31
C GLU A 146 -5.03 14.70 -9.33
N ILE A 147 -5.67 14.02 -8.38
CA ILE A 147 -4.96 13.41 -7.24
C ILE A 147 -4.24 12.12 -7.65
N ILE A 148 -4.97 11.15 -8.23
CA ILE A 148 -4.42 9.84 -8.60
C ILE A 148 -3.31 9.97 -9.66
N PRO A 149 -3.45 10.79 -10.73
CA PRO A 149 -2.36 10.99 -11.69
C PRO A 149 -1.08 11.54 -11.06
N ALA A 150 -1.16 12.49 -10.13
CA ALA A 150 0.00 13.03 -9.44
C ALA A 150 0.71 11.97 -8.58
N LEU A 151 -0.06 11.12 -7.89
CA LEU A 151 0.49 9.98 -7.15
C LEU A 151 1.14 8.95 -8.10
N ASN A 152 0.51 8.68 -9.24
CA ASN A 152 1.06 7.76 -10.23
C ASN A 152 2.39 8.27 -10.79
N GLU A 153 2.49 9.57 -11.10
CA GLU A 153 3.73 10.20 -11.54
C GLU A 153 4.84 10.07 -10.49
N GLN A 154 4.55 10.44 -9.23
CA GLN A 154 5.51 10.34 -8.13
C GLN A 154 6.01 8.89 -7.94
N SER A 155 5.10 7.93 -7.93
CA SER A 155 5.46 6.52 -7.75
C SER A 155 6.27 5.97 -8.95
N ALA A 156 5.99 6.43 -10.17
CA ALA A 156 6.76 6.04 -11.35
C ALA A 156 8.20 6.57 -11.30
N GLU A 157 8.41 7.79 -10.79
CA GLU A 157 9.76 8.33 -10.57
C GLU A 157 10.54 7.50 -9.56
N VAL A 158 9.92 7.16 -8.42
CA VAL A 158 10.53 6.28 -7.43
C VAL A 158 10.82 4.91 -8.03
N GLY A 159 9.89 4.32 -8.79
CA GLY A 159 10.08 3.06 -9.49
C GLY A 159 11.29 3.07 -10.42
N LYS A 160 11.48 4.15 -11.19
CA LYS A 160 12.66 4.33 -12.07
C LYS A 160 13.95 4.38 -11.26
N ILE A 161 13.98 5.12 -10.15
CA ILE A 161 15.14 5.22 -9.25
C ILE A 161 15.47 3.85 -8.64
N MET A 162 14.45 3.05 -8.31
CA MET A 162 14.59 1.70 -7.76
C MET A 162 14.93 0.63 -8.80
N GLY A 163 14.91 0.97 -10.09
CA GLY A 163 15.13 0.02 -11.18
C GLY A 163 13.98 -0.99 -11.35
N ILE A 164 12.77 -0.65 -10.90
CA ILE A 164 11.57 -1.49 -11.04
C ILE A 164 11.00 -1.29 -12.45
N PRO A 165 10.73 -2.36 -13.22
CA PRO A 165 10.08 -2.25 -14.52
C PRO A 165 8.67 -1.64 -14.41
N ILE A 166 8.36 -0.69 -15.27
CA ILE A 166 7.07 0.01 -15.29
C ILE A 166 6.41 -0.22 -16.65
N GLU A 167 5.44 -1.13 -16.71
CA GLU A 167 4.74 -1.47 -17.96
C GLU A 167 3.85 -0.33 -18.44
N ASN A 168 3.15 0.34 -17.51
CA ASN A 168 2.31 1.48 -17.81
C ASN A 168 2.57 2.63 -16.82
N PRO A 169 3.42 3.61 -17.19
CA PRO A 169 3.73 4.75 -16.33
C PRO A 169 2.52 5.58 -15.90
N SER A 170 1.43 5.58 -16.67
CA SER A 170 0.20 6.30 -16.30
C SER A 170 -0.52 5.68 -15.09
N ASN A 171 -0.26 4.40 -14.79
CA ASN A 171 -0.73 3.73 -13.58
C ASN A 171 0.27 3.85 -12.42
N GLY A 172 1.45 4.44 -12.66
CA GLY A 172 2.53 4.53 -11.69
C GLY A 172 3.27 3.21 -11.48
N ALA A 173 4.01 3.13 -10.38
CA ALA A 173 4.76 1.93 -10.01
C ALA A 173 4.52 1.57 -8.54
N TYR A 174 4.12 0.32 -8.29
CA TYR A 174 4.11 -0.21 -6.94
C TYR A 174 5.54 -0.47 -6.47
N THR A 175 5.94 0.22 -5.42
CA THR A 175 7.28 0.07 -4.82
C THR A 175 7.16 -0.18 -3.32
N PRO A 176 8.22 -0.66 -2.66
CA PRO A 176 8.27 -0.74 -1.19
C PRO A 176 7.99 0.61 -0.49
N ILE A 177 8.27 1.75 -1.15
CA ILE A 177 8.01 3.10 -0.63
C ILE A 177 6.58 3.55 -1.00
N ASN A 178 6.16 3.32 -2.24
CA ASN A 178 4.88 3.71 -2.82
C ASN A 178 3.97 2.49 -3.01
N ASN A 179 3.54 1.91 -1.90
CA ASN A 179 2.68 0.73 -1.87
C ASN A 179 1.19 1.08 -1.73
N CYS A 180 0.33 0.07 -1.49
CA CYS A 180 -1.11 0.24 -1.33
C CYS A 180 -1.53 1.13 -0.16
N ALA A 181 -0.82 1.06 0.98
CA ALA A 181 -1.08 1.94 2.10
C ALA A 181 -0.69 3.39 1.80
N TRP A 182 0.44 3.60 1.10
CA TRP A 182 0.85 4.93 0.66
C TRP A 182 -0.20 5.55 -0.25
N PHE A 183 -0.63 4.80 -1.27
CA PHE A 183 -1.62 5.29 -2.23
C PHE A 183 -2.95 5.60 -1.54
N ALA A 184 -3.53 4.63 -0.83
CA ALA A 184 -4.83 4.79 -0.18
C ALA A 184 -4.80 5.87 0.90
N GLY A 185 -3.72 5.96 1.69
CA GLY A 185 -3.55 6.98 2.71
C GLY A 185 -3.49 8.39 2.14
N ASN A 186 -2.75 8.59 1.03
CA ASN A 186 -2.71 9.88 0.35
C ASN A 186 -4.07 10.25 -0.27
N VAL A 187 -4.71 9.32 -0.98
CA VAL A 187 -6.06 9.54 -1.55
C VAL A 187 -7.06 9.92 -0.45
N TRP A 188 -7.06 9.19 0.66
CA TRP A 188 -7.92 9.47 1.82
C TRP A 188 -7.66 10.85 2.40
N ASN A 189 -6.40 11.21 2.65
CA ASN A 189 -6.06 12.50 3.25
C ASN A 189 -6.36 13.66 2.33
N SER A 190 -6.14 13.52 1.02
CA SER A 190 -6.55 14.53 0.03
C SER A 190 -8.07 14.69 -0.05
N ALA A 191 -8.84 13.61 0.11
CA ALA A 191 -10.30 13.62 0.02
C ALA A 191 -11.01 14.08 1.29
N THR A 192 -10.41 13.91 2.47
CA THR A 192 -11.09 14.07 3.76
C THR A 192 -10.47 15.09 4.71
N ASN A 193 -9.21 15.50 4.46
CA ASN A 193 -8.41 16.33 5.37
C ASN A 193 -8.36 15.79 6.83
N ASN A 194 -8.50 14.47 7.02
CA ASN A 194 -8.63 13.86 8.36
C ASN A 194 -7.28 13.46 8.99
N GLY A 195 -6.16 13.69 8.31
CA GLY A 195 -4.81 13.44 8.86
C GLY A 195 -4.55 11.99 9.25
N LEU A 196 -5.05 11.02 8.48
CA LEU A 196 -4.78 9.60 8.70
C LEU A 196 -3.28 9.34 8.66
N LEU A 197 -2.74 8.74 9.72
CA LEU A 197 -1.39 8.21 9.73
C LEU A 197 -1.40 6.86 9.01
N PHE A 198 -0.50 6.69 8.05
CA PHE A 198 -0.38 5.46 7.26
C PHE A 198 1.07 5.00 7.13
N THR A 199 2.00 5.70 7.78
CA THR A 199 3.45 5.45 7.74
C THR A 199 4.01 5.12 9.11
N GLN A 200 5.06 4.31 9.13
CA GLN A 200 5.88 4.05 10.31
C GLN A 200 7.34 4.39 10.04
N ASN A 201 8.08 4.69 11.11
CA ASN A 201 9.49 5.10 11.02
C ASN A 201 10.35 4.05 10.30
N PHE A 202 11.29 4.53 9.49
CA PHE A 202 12.29 3.75 8.79
C PHE A 202 13.59 4.55 8.69
N ASP A 203 14.71 3.94 9.08
CA ASP A 203 16.02 4.60 9.01
C ASP A 203 16.72 4.31 7.68
N GLY A 204 16.30 4.99 6.62
CA GLY A 204 16.90 4.81 5.30
C GLY A 204 18.35 5.30 5.20
N VAL A 205 18.82 6.14 6.13
CA VAL A 205 20.23 6.59 6.18
C VAL A 205 21.15 5.43 6.51
N THR A 206 20.78 4.63 7.51
CA THR A 206 21.57 3.46 7.93
C THR A 206 21.69 2.42 6.82
N HIS A 207 20.63 2.20 6.05
CA HIS A 207 20.57 1.10 5.08
C HIS A 207 20.94 1.50 3.64
N GLY A 208 20.74 2.77 3.25
CA GLY A 208 20.82 3.17 1.84
C GLY A 208 22.15 2.85 1.17
N ASN A 209 23.28 3.20 1.77
CA ASN A 209 24.60 2.89 1.19
C ASN A 209 24.93 1.38 1.27
N TYR A 210 24.48 0.71 2.33
CA TYR A 210 24.69 -0.72 2.51
C TYR A 210 23.97 -1.54 1.45
N TRP A 211 22.75 -1.17 1.09
CA TRP A 211 21.95 -1.81 0.05
C TRP A 211 22.29 -1.37 -1.37
N GLY A 212 23.19 -0.40 -1.56
CA GLY A 212 23.47 0.18 -2.88
C GLY A 212 22.38 1.10 -3.41
N MET A 213 21.53 1.61 -2.50
CA MET A 213 20.37 2.45 -2.77
C MET A 213 20.50 3.79 -2.00
N PRO A 214 21.48 4.65 -2.34
CA PRO A 214 21.80 5.85 -1.55
C PRO A 214 20.64 6.86 -1.44
N PHE A 215 19.70 6.84 -2.38
CA PHE A 215 18.49 7.66 -2.33
C PHE A 215 17.61 7.36 -1.10
N LEU A 216 17.74 6.17 -0.50
CA LEU A 216 17.02 5.82 0.74
C LEU A 216 17.44 6.69 1.92
N SER A 217 18.57 7.39 1.87
CA SER A 217 18.94 8.36 2.91
C SER A 217 17.91 9.48 3.14
N MET A 218 17.02 9.71 2.16
CA MET A 218 15.91 10.67 2.28
C MET A 218 14.61 10.04 2.79
N VAL A 219 14.54 8.71 2.90
CA VAL A 219 13.34 7.97 3.30
C VAL A 219 13.39 7.74 4.81
N LYS A 220 12.50 8.43 5.52
CA LYS A 220 12.38 8.36 7.00
C LYS A 220 11.22 7.51 7.48
N GLU A 221 10.32 7.17 6.57
CA GLU A 221 9.10 6.44 6.89
C GLU A 221 8.69 5.56 5.71
N ILE A 222 7.99 4.47 5.99
CA ILE A 222 7.41 3.56 5.01
C ILE A 222 5.93 3.38 5.30
N ALA A 223 5.11 3.38 4.27
CA ALA A 223 3.68 3.16 4.41
C ALA A 223 3.38 1.70 4.76
N ASP A 224 2.45 1.47 5.69
CA ASP A 224 2.12 0.14 6.21
C ASP A 224 0.60 -0.03 6.37
N PRO A 225 -0.02 -1.04 5.74
CA PRO A 225 -1.41 -1.41 5.98
C PRO A 225 -1.73 -1.68 7.46
N GLY A 226 -0.75 -2.18 8.24
CA GLY A 226 -0.87 -2.33 9.69
C GLY A 226 -0.97 -0.99 10.43
N MET A 227 -0.20 0.03 10.01
CA MET A 227 -0.31 1.39 10.53
C MET A 227 -1.65 2.04 10.17
N VAL A 228 -2.17 1.78 8.97
CA VAL A 228 -3.52 2.20 8.61
C VAL A 228 -4.53 1.55 9.56
N ALA A 229 -4.47 0.23 9.75
CA ALA A 229 -5.39 -0.49 10.64
C ALA A 229 -5.35 0.04 12.09
N GLU A 230 -4.16 0.29 12.62
CA GLU A 230 -3.96 0.90 13.94
C GLU A 230 -4.59 2.30 14.02
N SER A 231 -4.31 3.14 13.03
CA SER A 231 -4.82 4.52 13.00
C SER A 231 -6.35 4.55 12.89
N LEU A 232 -6.95 3.64 12.12
CA LEU A 232 -8.40 3.54 12.02
C LEU A 232 -9.05 3.02 13.31
N ALA A 233 -8.36 2.16 14.06
CA ALA A 233 -8.86 1.61 15.32
C ALA A 233 -8.74 2.59 16.52
N ALA A 234 -8.04 3.71 16.36
CA ALA A 234 -7.84 4.72 17.40
C ALA A 234 -8.93 5.81 17.45
N PHE A 235 -9.89 5.80 16.51
CA PHE A 235 -11.05 6.71 16.47
C PHE A 235 -12.27 6.08 17.14
#